data_AF-A0ABD5DU24-F1
#
_entry.id   AF-A0ABD5DU24-F1
#
_cell.length_a   1.000
_cell.length_b   1.000
_cell.length_c   1.000
_cell.angle_alpha   90.00
_cell.angle_beta   90.00
_cell.angle_gamma   90.00
#
_symmetry.space_group_name_H-M   'P 1'
#
loop_
_entity.id
_entity.type
_entity.pdbx_description
1 polymer ?
#
loop_
_entity_poly.entity_id
_entity_poly.type
_entity_poly.pdbx_seq_one_letter_code
_entity_poly.pdbx_strand_id
1 'polypeptide(L)'
;VMVAPKCPGTEVREEYKRGFGVPTLIAVHPENDPEGEGMAIAKAWAAATGGHRAGVLESSFVAEVKSDLMGEQTILCGMLQAGSLLCFDKLVAEGTDPAYA
;
A
#
# COMPACT_ATOMS: atom_id res chain seq x y z
N VAL A 1 -10.24 -0.14 14.62
CA VAL A 1 -8.89 -0.65 14.27
C VAL A 1 -8.66 -0.48 12.78
N MET A 2 -7.41 -0.45 12.32
CA MET A 2 -7.04 -0.38 10.90
C MET A 2 -6.10 -1.53 10.57
N VAL A 3 -6.28 -2.11 9.38
CA VAL A 3 -5.41 -3.13 8.76
C VAL A 3 -5.24 -2.73 7.30
N ALA A 4 -4.06 -2.24 6.94
CA ALA A 4 -3.79 -1.62 5.65
C ALA A 4 -2.69 -2.40 4.89
N PRO A 5 -3.06 -3.35 4.00
CA PRO A 5 -2.13 -4.01 3.10
C PRO A 5 -1.52 -3.01 2.11
N LYS A 6 -0.22 -3.12 1.83
CA LYS A 6 0.51 -2.21 0.95
C LYS A 6 0.62 -2.72 -0.50
N CYS A 7 -0.51 -3.20 -1.05
CA CYS A 7 -0.69 -3.62 -2.45
C CYS A 7 -2.17 -3.49 -2.87
N PRO A 8 -2.49 -3.53 -4.18
CA PRO A 8 -3.85 -3.67 -4.66
C PRO A 8 -4.51 -4.97 -4.18
N GLY A 9 -5.84 -4.95 -4.05
CA GLY A 9 -6.60 -6.08 -3.48
C GLY A 9 -6.48 -7.40 -4.25
N THR A 10 -6.26 -7.35 -5.58
CA THR A 10 -5.99 -8.54 -6.40
C THR A 10 -4.72 -9.25 -5.95
N GLU A 11 -3.64 -8.50 -5.73
CA GLU A 11 -2.35 -9.03 -5.31
C GLU A 11 -2.41 -9.58 -3.88
N VAL A 12 -3.13 -8.90 -2.97
CA VAL A 12 -3.41 -9.43 -1.62
C VAL A 12 -4.03 -10.83 -1.70
N ARG A 13 -4.98 -11.04 -2.62
CA ARG A 13 -5.62 -12.35 -2.81
C ARG A 13 -4.67 -13.36 -3.46
N GLU A 14 -3.90 -12.95 -4.46
CA GLU A 14 -2.99 -13.84 -5.18
C GLU A 14 -1.82 -14.32 -4.31
N GLU A 15 -1.22 -13.43 -3.52
CA GLU A 15 -0.19 -13.78 -2.53
C GLU A 15 -0.74 -14.70 -1.44
N TYR A 16 -1.97 -14.43 -0.98
CA TYR A 16 -2.63 -15.30 -0.01
C TYR A 16 -2.82 -16.73 -0.55
N LYS A 17 -3.30 -16.86 -1.79
CA LYS A 17 -3.57 -18.16 -2.43
C LYS A 17 -2.32 -19.01 -2.59
N ARG A 18 -1.15 -18.40 -2.81
CA ARG A 18 0.14 -19.09 -2.93
C ARG A 18 0.82 -19.38 -1.59
N GLY A 19 0.12 -19.19 -0.47
CA GLY A 19 0.62 -19.45 0.87
C GLY A 19 1.49 -18.33 1.45
N PHE A 20 1.52 -17.15 0.80
CA PHE A 20 2.24 -15.97 1.27
C PHE A 20 1.24 -14.87 1.71
N GLY A 21 1.67 -13.60 1.66
CA GLY A 21 0.85 -12.44 2.00
C GLY A 21 1.50 -11.13 1.52
N VAL A 22 0.93 -10.00 1.92
CA VAL A 22 1.41 -8.66 1.57
C VAL A 22 1.79 -7.91 2.85
N PRO A 23 2.90 -7.15 2.86
CA PRO A 23 3.25 -6.29 4.00
C PRO A 23 2.08 -5.40 4.41
N THR A 24 1.78 -5.37 5.71
CA THR A 24 0.56 -4.74 6.23
C THR A 24 0.86 -3.82 7.40
N LEU A 25 0.28 -2.62 7.42
CA LEU A 25 0.28 -1.76 8.60
C LEU A 25 -0.96 -2.03 9.46
N ILE A 26 -0.81 -1.99 10.77
CA ILE A 26 -1.94 -2.04 11.70
C ILE A 26 -1.93 -0.85 12.66
N ALA A 27 -3.12 -0.41 13.08
CA ALA A 27 -3.27 0.64 14.08
C ALA A 27 -4.58 0.52 14.86
N VAL A 28 -4.59 1.14 16.05
CA VAL A 28 -5.78 1.33 16.88
C VAL A 28 -5.94 2.83 17.13
N HIS A 29 -7.16 3.35 16.98
CA HIS A 29 -7.42 4.77 17.25
C HIS A 29 -7.59 4.92 18.77
N PRO A 30 -6.79 5.75 19.44
CA PRO A 30 -6.73 5.75 20.91
C PRO A 30 -8.05 6.16 21.57
N GLU A 31 -8.83 7.03 20.92
CA GLU A 31 -10.14 7.47 21.44
C GLU A 31 -11.24 6.40 21.31
N ASN A 32 -10.97 5.29 20.62
CA ASN A 32 -11.97 4.27 20.26
C ASN A 32 -11.52 2.84 20.61
N ASP A 33 -10.81 2.68 21.73
CA ASP A 33 -10.47 1.36 22.30
C ASP A 33 -10.97 1.22 23.75
N PRO A 34 -12.29 1.33 24.00
CA PRO A 34 -12.84 1.34 25.37
C PRO A 34 -12.66 0.00 26.10
N GLU A 35 -12.60 -1.10 25.35
CA GLU A 35 -12.44 -2.46 25.89
C GLU A 35 -10.96 -2.94 25.88
N GLY A 36 -10.05 -2.14 25.31
CA GLY A 36 -8.62 -2.46 25.24
C GLY A 36 -8.26 -3.65 24.34
N GLU A 37 -9.19 -4.08 23.48
CA GLU A 37 -9.05 -5.25 22.61
C GLU A 37 -8.63 -4.89 21.17
N GLY A 38 -8.52 -3.60 20.85
CA GLY A 38 -8.26 -3.14 19.49
C GLY A 38 -7.02 -3.76 18.86
N MET A 39 -5.93 -3.89 19.62
CA MET A 39 -4.70 -4.46 19.07
C MET A 39 -4.80 -5.98 18.83
N ALA A 40 -5.58 -6.69 19.65
CA ALA A 40 -5.84 -8.11 19.44
C ALA A 40 -6.65 -8.34 18.16
N ILE A 41 -7.70 -7.52 17.95
CA ILE A 41 -8.52 -7.56 16.73
C ILE A 41 -7.67 -7.22 15.50
N ALA A 42 -6.86 -6.16 15.55
CA ALA A 42 -6.03 -5.74 14.41
C ALA A 42 -5.02 -6.81 14.00
N LYS A 43 -4.34 -7.43 14.98
CA LYS A 43 -3.40 -8.54 14.74
C LYS A 43 -4.09 -9.77 14.17
N ALA A 44 -5.24 -10.16 14.72
CA ALA A 44 -6.01 -11.30 14.23
C ALA A 44 -6.50 -11.08 12.79
N TRP A 45 -6.99 -9.88 12.47
CA TRP A 45 -7.42 -9.55 11.12
C TRP A 45 -6.24 -9.52 10.13
N ALA A 46 -5.12 -8.90 10.47
CA ALA A 46 -3.90 -8.94 9.64
C ALA A 46 -3.37 -10.37 9.45
N ALA A 47 -3.53 -11.24 10.45
CA ALA A 47 -3.18 -12.64 10.31
C ALA A 47 -4.13 -13.37 9.34
N ALA A 48 -5.43 -13.15 9.46
CA ALA A 48 -6.47 -13.76 8.63
C ALA A 48 -6.34 -13.38 7.14
N THR A 49 -5.89 -12.16 6.83
CA THR A 49 -5.59 -11.72 5.45
C THR A 49 -4.22 -12.16 4.95
N GLY A 50 -3.41 -12.83 5.78
CA GLY A 50 -2.08 -13.34 5.42
C GLY A 50 -0.93 -12.35 5.63
N GLY A 51 -1.18 -11.11 6.09
CA GLY A 51 -0.14 -10.09 6.25
C GLY A 51 1.03 -10.50 7.15
N HIS A 52 0.75 -11.27 8.22
CA HIS A 52 1.78 -11.83 9.11
C HIS A 52 2.84 -12.69 8.42
N ARG A 53 2.55 -13.23 7.22
CA ARG A 53 3.50 -14.04 6.44
C ARG A 53 4.54 -13.19 5.72
N ALA A 54 4.22 -11.93 5.44
CA ALA A 54 5.09 -10.97 4.74
C ALA A 54 5.63 -9.86 5.66
N GLY A 55 5.06 -9.69 6.85
CA GLY A 55 5.46 -8.71 7.84
C GLY A 55 4.34 -7.73 8.18
N VAL A 56 4.14 -7.48 9.47
CA VAL A 56 3.16 -6.53 9.98
C VAL A 56 3.86 -5.49 10.85
N LEU A 57 3.65 -4.21 10.56
CA LEU A 57 4.20 -3.12 11.36
C LEU A 57 3.09 -2.43 12.14
N GLU A 58 3.34 -2.21 13.43
CA GLU A 58 2.49 -1.39 14.27
C GLU A 58 2.73 0.10 13.96
N SER A 59 1.65 0.83 13.69
CA SER A 59 1.65 2.24 13.31
C SER A 59 0.51 2.98 14.02
N SER A 60 0.19 4.19 13.56
CA SER A 60 -0.99 4.96 13.99
C SER A 60 -1.81 5.40 12.79
N PHE A 61 -3.09 5.70 13.03
CA PHE A 61 -3.97 6.30 12.01
C PHE A 61 -3.35 7.55 11.39
N VAL A 62 -2.74 8.41 12.21
CA VAL A 62 -2.13 9.66 11.74
C VAL A 62 -0.92 9.38 10.86
N ALA A 63 -0.01 8.50 11.30
CA ALA A 63 1.20 8.19 10.55
C ALA A 63 0.88 7.53 9.20
N GLU A 64 -0.06 6.59 9.20
CA GLU A 64 -0.53 5.91 7.99
C GLU A 64 -1.09 6.90 6.98
N VAL A 65 -2.11 7.68 7.36
CA VAL A 65 -2.77 8.62 6.45
C VAL A 65 -1.80 9.64 5.88
N LYS A 66 -0.89 10.19 6.70
CA LYS A 66 0.04 11.23 6.22
C LYS A 66 1.12 10.68 5.30
N SER A 67 1.67 9.51 5.62
CA SER A 67 2.72 8.91 4.78
C SER A 67 2.15 8.31 3.50
N ASP A 68 0.97 7.69 3.55
CA ASP A 68 0.31 7.05 2.42
C ASP A 68 -0.10 8.08 1.37
N LEU A 69 -0.85 9.11 1.77
CA LEU A 69 -1.26 10.20 0.86
C LEU A 69 -0.07 10.90 0.20
N MET A 70 0.99 11.17 0.97
CA MET A 70 2.21 11.75 0.41
C MET A 70 2.87 10.80 -0.61
N GLY A 71 2.97 9.51 -0.27
CA GLY A 71 3.59 8.49 -1.11
C GLY A 71 2.85 8.30 -2.43
N GLU A 72 1.53 8.12 -2.39
CA GLU A 72 0.73 7.85 -3.59
C GLU A 72 0.61 9.08 -4.49
N GLN A 73 0.39 10.27 -3.93
CA GLN A 73 0.24 11.48 -4.74
C GLN A 73 1.56 11.89 -5.42
N THR A 74 2.69 11.60 -4.77
CA THR A 74 4.00 11.97 -5.30
C THR A 74 4.67 10.77 -5.98
N ILE A 75 5.48 10.00 -5.27
CA ILE A 75 6.43 9.07 -5.88
C ILE A 75 5.77 7.83 -6.50
N LEU A 76 4.70 7.29 -5.91
CA LEU A 76 4.15 5.99 -6.35
C LEU A 76 3.21 6.13 -7.56
N CYS A 77 2.41 7.20 -7.64
CA CYS A 77 1.46 7.37 -8.75
C CYS A 77 1.77 8.63 -9.55
N GLY A 78 1.75 9.81 -8.91
CA GLY A 78 1.85 11.09 -9.62
C GLY A 78 3.12 11.23 -10.46
N MET A 79 4.28 10.98 -9.87
CA MET A 79 5.59 11.07 -10.52
C MET A 79 5.79 9.97 -11.56
N LEU A 80 5.38 8.73 -11.30
CA LEU A 80 5.53 7.65 -12.28
C LEU A 80 4.65 7.88 -13.50
N GLN A 81 3.40 8.34 -13.32
CA GLN A 81 2.53 8.69 -14.43
C GLN A 81 3.06 9.90 -15.19
N ALA A 82 3.39 11.00 -14.49
CA ALA A 82 3.90 12.20 -15.14
C ALA A 82 5.23 11.95 -15.85
N GLY A 83 6.14 11.20 -15.23
CA GLY A 83 7.40 10.79 -15.83
C GLY A 83 7.20 9.93 -17.07
N SER A 84 6.28 8.96 -17.03
CA SER A 84 5.97 8.12 -18.20
C SER A 84 5.48 8.97 -19.38
N LEU A 85 4.55 9.90 -19.14
CA LEU A 85 4.05 10.80 -20.18
C LEU A 85 5.15 11.70 -20.74
N LEU A 86 5.89 12.39 -19.85
CA LEU A 86 6.94 13.32 -20.28
C LEU A 86 8.10 12.63 -21.00
N CYS A 87 8.53 11.45 -20.55
CA CYS A 87 9.59 10.69 -21.19
C CYS A 87 9.15 10.18 -22.57
N PHE A 88 7.94 9.61 -22.67
CA PHE A 88 7.39 9.15 -23.94
C PHE A 88 7.26 10.31 -24.94
N ASP A 89 6.61 11.40 -24.55
CA ASP A 89 6.41 12.58 -25.40
C ASP A 89 7.76 13.16 -25.87
N LYS A 90 8.76 13.18 -24.97
CA LYS A 90 10.10 13.67 -25.30
C LYS A 90 10.82 12.77 -26.31
N LEU A 91 10.76 11.45 -26.14
CA LEU A 91 11.36 10.48 -27.06
C LEU A 91 10.74 10.59 -28.47
N VAL A 92 9.40 10.67 -28.54
CA VAL A 92 8.68 10.83 -29.81
C VAL A 92 9.00 12.18 -30.45
N ALA A 93 9.06 13.27 -29.68
CA ALA A 93 9.43 14.59 -30.19
C ALA A 93 10.87 14.64 -30.75
N GLU A 94 11.77 13.79 -30.27
CA GLU A 94 13.14 13.65 -30.78
C GLU A 94 13.28 12.61 -31.90
N GLY A 95 12.16 12.06 -32.39
CA GLY A 95 12.12 11.18 -33.56
C GLY A 95 12.23 9.69 -33.25
N THR A 96 12.09 9.29 -31.99
CA THR A 96 11.96 7.86 -31.62
C THR A 96 10.61 7.34 -32.09
N ASP A 97 10.60 6.13 -32.65
CA ASP A 97 9.35 5.46 -33.06
C ASP A 97 8.41 5.25 -31.84
N PRO A 98 7.11 5.61 -31.93
CA PRO A 98 6.19 5.49 -30.79
C PRO A 98 5.97 4.08 -30.25
N ALA A 99 6.21 3.02 -31.02
CA ALA A 99 6.10 1.65 -30.50
C ALA A 99 7.36 1.23 -29.72
N TYR A 100 8.48 1.94 -29.93
CA TYR A 100 9.73 1.74 -29.21
C TYR A 100 9.91 2.68 -28.02
N ALA A 101 9.40 3.92 -28.14
CA ALA A 101 9.42 4.94 -27.09
C ALA A 101 8.61 4.52 -25.85
#